data_AF-A0A0K1EP66-F1
#
_entry.id   AF-A0A0K1EP66-F1
#
_cell.length_a   1.000
_cell.length_b   1.000
_cell.length_c   1.000
_cell.angle_alpha   90.00
_cell.angle_beta   90.00
_cell.angle_gamma   90.00
#
_symmetry.space_group_name_H-M   'P 1'
#
loop_
_entity.id
_entity.type
_entity.pdbx_description
1 polymer ?
#
loop_
_entity_poly.entity_id
_entity_poly.type
_entity_poly.pdbx_seq_one_letter_code
_entity_poly.pdbx_strand_id
1 'polypeptide(L)'
;MAIRTKSAPSAGLRSERLEAALAKALDGEPAELFDQLTRSSGMPGPRPNLDLARAMGQSIARAGGRGVDLLHAMEADERQEFLLMVVAHGYAARMGEGKADAGELLQRLGEDARKQVRDGVADALRALLGARGEDAVRTLQAWTDGYLQAHVALSALADREVLAHLPSSAGQEVVARLDEAFELADKSPRAAERLQGVRQLREGMPKQIGLFASRFPETLTWLEQKAQIVERPESRQVVDEAITALRRETFPQAEVDRLAKVLASSAPPERYAARIVQGTRKRSKGRR
;
A
#
# COMPACT_ATOMS: atom_id res chain seq x y z
N MET A 1 16.71 26.89 -7.15
CA MET A 1 15.56 26.19 -6.54
C MET A 1 16.06 25.40 -5.35
N ALA A 2 15.73 25.82 -4.14
CA ALA A 2 16.22 25.18 -2.92
C ALA A 2 15.48 23.86 -2.69
N ILE A 3 16.24 22.76 -2.66
CA ILE A 3 15.77 21.44 -2.26
C ILE A 3 15.51 21.50 -0.76
N ARG A 4 14.24 21.36 -0.36
CA ARG A 4 13.83 21.36 1.05
C ARG A 4 13.96 19.94 1.60
N THR A 5 15.19 19.51 1.86
CA THR A 5 15.47 18.30 2.65
C THR A 5 15.38 18.62 4.13
N LYS A 6 14.33 18.13 4.81
CA LYS A 6 14.35 17.91 6.26
C LYS A 6 13.18 17.01 6.69
N SER A 7 13.32 15.71 6.51
CA SER A 7 12.69 14.75 7.41
C SER A 7 13.53 14.72 8.69
N ALA A 8 13.08 15.43 9.71
CA ALA A 8 13.68 15.38 11.05
C ALA A 8 12.95 14.32 11.88
N PRO A 9 13.66 13.52 12.70
CA PRO A 9 13.00 12.58 13.61
C PRO A 9 12.26 13.34 14.72
N SER A 10 11.05 12.87 15.03
CA SER A 10 10.22 13.19 16.20
C SER A 10 10.09 14.67 16.61
N ALA A 11 9.72 15.57 15.70
CA ALA A 11 9.18 16.85 16.15
C ALA A 11 7.82 16.58 16.81
N GLY A 12 7.76 16.66 18.14
CA GLY A 12 6.50 16.59 18.91
C GLY A 12 5.49 17.64 18.44
N LEU A 13 4.29 17.61 19.03
CA LEU A 13 3.27 18.62 18.76
C LEU A 13 3.85 20.01 19.01
N ARG A 14 3.81 20.89 18.00
CA ARG A 14 4.41 22.24 18.10
C ARG A 14 3.44 23.29 18.66
N SER A 15 2.30 22.86 19.19
CA SER A 15 1.20 23.72 19.60
C SER A 15 0.77 23.38 21.01
N GLU A 16 1.05 24.28 21.96
CA GLU A 16 0.64 24.17 23.37
C GLU A 16 -0.87 23.93 23.50
N ARG A 17 -1.66 24.54 22.60
CA ARG A 17 -3.11 24.36 22.56
C ARG A 17 -3.51 22.92 22.24
N LEU A 18 -2.83 22.30 21.25
CA LEU A 18 -3.09 20.89 20.89
C LEU A 18 -2.61 19.94 21.98
N GLU A 19 -1.50 20.26 22.66
CA GLU A 19 -1.01 19.49 23.79
C GLU A 19 -1.98 19.52 24.98
N ALA A 20 -2.51 20.71 25.31
CA ALA A 20 -3.52 20.86 26.35
C ALA A 20 -4.83 20.12 25.99
N ALA A 21 -5.27 20.19 24.74
CA ALA A 21 -6.43 19.45 24.26
C ALA A 21 -6.20 17.93 24.29
N LEU A 22 -4.99 17.47 23.94
CA LEU A 22 -4.60 16.07 24.05
C LEU A 22 -4.63 15.58 25.51
N ALA A 23 -4.12 16.38 26.45
CA ALA A 23 -4.15 16.02 27.86
C ALA A 23 -5.59 15.79 28.36
N LYS A 24 -6.51 16.71 28.06
CA LYS A 24 -7.94 16.54 28.38
C LYS A 24 -8.57 15.33 27.70
N ALA A 25 -8.24 15.10 26.43
CA ALA A 25 -8.75 13.96 25.68
C ALA A 25 -8.31 12.62 26.28
N LEU A 26 -7.06 12.53 26.76
CA LEU A 26 -6.55 11.36 27.46
C LEU A 26 -7.23 11.12 28.82
N ASP A 27 -7.83 12.15 29.40
CA ASP A 27 -8.61 12.07 30.64
C ASP A 27 -10.12 11.88 30.36
N GLY A 28 -10.51 11.62 29.12
CA GLY A 28 -11.88 11.26 28.73
C GLY A 28 -12.70 12.37 28.08
N GLU A 29 -12.11 13.53 27.77
CA GLU A 29 -12.80 14.67 27.14
C GLU A 29 -12.29 14.96 25.71
N PRO A 30 -12.60 14.10 24.70
CA PRO A 30 -11.96 14.17 23.38
C PRO A 30 -12.49 15.29 22.46
N ALA A 31 -13.64 15.88 22.77
CA ALA A 31 -14.36 16.77 21.85
C ALA A 31 -13.53 17.97 21.39
N GLU A 32 -12.81 18.62 22.31
CA GLU A 32 -11.98 19.78 21.99
C GLU A 32 -10.80 19.37 21.07
N LEU A 33 -10.19 18.21 21.33
CA LEU A 33 -9.11 17.70 20.49
C LEU A 33 -9.60 17.42 19.07
N PHE A 34 -10.76 16.77 18.93
CA PHE A 34 -11.31 16.37 17.64
C PHE A 34 -11.62 17.60 16.77
N ASP A 35 -12.26 18.63 17.35
CA ASP A 35 -12.53 19.89 16.64
C ASP A 35 -11.23 20.57 16.18
N GLN A 36 -10.21 20.63 17.05
CA GLN A 36 -8.92 21.24 16.69
C GLN A 36 -8.18 20.49 15.59
N LEU A 37 -8.17 19.15 15.65
CA LEU A 37 -7.56 18.30 14.61
C LEU A 37 -8.28 18.48 13.27
N THR A 38 -9.61 18.51 13.27
CA THR A 38 -10.41 18.68 12.07
C THR A 38 -10.18 20.03 11.40
N ARG A 39 -10.09 21.13 12.18
CA ARG A 39 -9.75 22.45 11.64
C ARG A 39 -8.33 22.52 11.07
N SER A 40 -7.40 21.75 11.63
CA SER A 40 -5.98 21.77 11.26
C SER A 40 -5.61 20.69 10.23
N SER A 41 -6.59 19.88 9.80
CA SER A 41 -6.42 18.69 8.97
C SER A 41 -6.02 18.98 7.53
N GLY A 42 -6.31 20.18 7.02
CA GLY A 42 -6.23 20.47 5.59
C GLY A 42 -7.37 19.84 4.75
N MET A 43 -8.35 19.20 5.39
CA MET A 43 -9.53 18.61 4.75
C MET A 43 -10.73 19.58 4.74
N PRO A 44 -11.62 19.55 3.73
CA PRO A 44 -11.70 18.62 2.60
C PRO A 44 -10.76 18.94 1.42
N GLY A 45 -9.67 19.67 1.65
CA GLY A 45 -8.67 19.95 0.62
C GLY A 45 -7.96 18.70 0.06
N PRO A 46 -7.23 18.85 -1.07
CA PRO A 46 -6.64 17.72 -1.78
C PRO A 46 -5.44 17.08 -1.07
N ARG A 47 -4.94 17.69 0.02
CA ARG A 47 -3.74 17.26 0.73
C ARG A 47 -3.98 17.31 2.23
N PRO A 48 -4.28 16.17 2.87
CA PRO A 48 -4.32 16.06 4.32
C PRO A 48 -2.98 16.42 4.95
N ASN A 49 -3.03 16.95 6.17
CA ASN A 49 -1.86 17.30 6.97
C ASN A 49 -1.26 16.05 7.65
N LEU A 50 -0.57 15.22 6.86
CA LEU A 50 0.00 13.95 7.33
C LEU A 50 1.07 14.13 8.41
N ASP A 51 1.81 15.24 8.41
CA ASP A 51 2.77 15.56 9.48
C ASP A 51 2.08 15.72 10.83
N LEU A 52 0.92 16.42 10.86
CA LEU A 52 0.10 16.53 12.06
C LEU A 52 -0.47 15.17 12.46
N ALA A 53 -1.00 14.39 11.52
CA ALA A 53 -1.55 13.07 11.79
C ALA A 53 -0.49 12.15 12.45
N ARG A 54 0.73 12.16 11.90
CA ARG A 54 1.88 11.43 12.42
C ARG A 54 2.28 11.88 13.82
N ALA A 55 2.47 13.18 14.04
CA ALA A 55 2.88 13.72 15.33
C ALA A 55 1.85 13.45 16.42
N MET A 56 0.55 13.62 16.10
CA MET A 56 -0.53 13.32 17.03
C MET A 56 -0.64 11.82 17.32
N GLY A 57 -0.63 10.96 16.31
CA GLY A 57 -0.71 9.50 16.48
C GLY A 57 0.43 8.96 17.35
N GLN A 58 1.67 9.43 17.14
CA GLN A 58 2.81 9.10 17.99
C GLN A 58 2.65 9.58 19.44
N SER A 59 2.06 10.77 19.63
CA SER A 59 1.84 11.34 20.98
C SER A 59 0.79 10.54 21.75
N ILE A 60 -0.28 10.12 21.07
CA ILE A 60 -1.33 9.26 21.62
C ILE A 60 -0.75 7.87 21.95
N ALA A 61 0.05 7.27 21.06
CA ALA A 61 0.68 5.97 21.30
C ALA A 61 1.52 5.94 22.58
N ARG A 62 2.31 7.00 22.83
CA ARG A 62 3.15 7.15 24.04
C ARG A 62 2.34 7.23 25.34
N ALA A 63 1.06 7.56 25.29
CA ALA A 63 0.19 7.63 26.47
C ALA A 63 -0.27 6.26 27.01
N GLY A 64 0.16 5.16 26.38
CA GLY A 64 -0.11 3.80 26.86
C GLY A 64 -1.60 3.44 26.78
N GLY A 65 -2.15 2.90 27.87
CA GLY A 65 -3.56 2.46 27.93
C GLY A 65 -4.56 3.57 27.59
N ARG A 66 -4.41 4.76 28.19
CA ARG A 66 -5.26 5.94 27.88
C ARG A 66 -5.19 6.33 26.40
N GLY A 67 -4.02 6.14 25.79
CA GLY A 67 -3.85 6.36 24.36
C GLY A 67 -4.68 5.40 23.52
N VAL A 68 -4.76 4.12 23.91
CA VAL A 68 -5.58 3.11 23.23
C VAL A 68 -7.06 3.48 23.29
N ASP A 69 -7.54 3.87 24.47
CA ASP A 69 -8.94 4.30 24.66
C ASP A 69 -9.28 5.50 23.75
N LEU A 70 -8.35 6.46 23.64
CA LEU A 70 -8.49 7.61 22.75
C LEU A 70 -8.47 7.23 21.26
N LEU A 71 -7.61 6.28 20.85
CA LEU A 71 -7.60 5.77 19.47
C LEU A 71 -8.94 5.09 19.12
N HIS A 72 -9.50 4.30 20.04
CA HIS A 72 -10.81 3.69 19.86
C HIS A 72 -11.93 4.73 19.79
N ALA A 73 -11.87 5.78 20.62
CA ALA A 73 -12.83 6.88 20.55
C ALA A 73 -12.75 7.64 19.22
N MET A 74 -11.55 7.83 18.66
CA MET A 74 -11.34 8.41 17.33
C MET A 74 -11.84 7.51 16.20
N GLU A 75 -11.57 6.20 16.28
CA GLU A 75 -12.01 5.21 15.28
C GLU A 75 -13.54 5.13 15.23
N ALA A 76 -14.22 5.27 16.36
CA ALA A 76 -15.68 5.27 16.44
C ALA A 76 -16.34 6.46 15.73
N ASP A 77 -15.64 7.58 15.54
CA ASP A 77 -16.12 8.70 14.72
C ASP A 77 -15.66 8.55 13.26
N GLU A 78 -16.21 7.53 12.60
CA GLU A 78 -15.86 7.18 11.23
C GLU A 78 -16.11 8.33 10.23
N ARG A 79 -16.89 9.36 10.57
CA ARG A 79 -17.19 10.47 9.65
C ARG A 79 -15.98 11.37 9.41
N GLN A 80 -15.01 11.34 10.30
CA GLN A 80 -13.84 12.23 10.26
C GLN A 80 -12.61 11.46 9.74
N GLU A 81 -12.44 11.43 8.41
CA GLU A 81 -11.34 10.70 7.75
C GLU A 81 -9.95 11.06 8.30
N PHE A 82 -9.74 12.33 8.68
CA PHE A 82 -8.48 12.76 9.28
C PHE A 82 -8.19 12.11 10.63
N LEU A 83 -9.22 11.86 11.45
CA LEU A 83 -9.04 11.14 12.71
C LEU A 83 -8.59 9.71 12.44
N LEU A 84 -9.12 9.05 11.41
CA LEU A 84 -8.67 7.71 11.02
C LEU A 84 -7.20 7.68 10.56
N MET A 85 -6.69 8.76 9.96
CA MET A 85 -5.26 8.90 9.64
C MET A 85 -4.41 9.03 10.91
N VAL A 86 -4.87 9.81 11.90
CA VAL A 86 -4.24 9.90 13.23
C VAL A 86 -4.21 8.52 13.89
N VAL A 87 -5.33 7.79 13.82
CA VAL A 87 -5.46 6.43 14.35
C VAL A 87 -4.46 5.49 13.68
N ALA A 88 -4.34 5.54 12.35
CA ALA A 88 -3.38 4.74 11.61
C ALA A 88 -1.94 4.98 12.08
N HIS A 89 -1.54 6.23 12.29
CA HIS A 89 -0.23 6.56 12.85
C HIS A 89 -0.05 6.10 14.31
N GLY A 90 -1.11 6.15 15.12
CA GLY A 90 -1.09 5.61 16.48
C GLY A 90 -0.86 4.10 16.51
N TYR A 91 -1.60 3.35 15.68
CA TYR A 91 -1.41 1.90 15.56
C TYR A 91 -0.04 1.55 14.95
N ALA A 92 0.46 2.27 13.95
CA ALA A 92 1.80 2.05 13.41
C ALA A 92 2.91 2.29 14.44
N ALA A 93 2.79 3.35 15.26
CA ALA A 93 3.73 3.62 16.35
C ALA A 93 3.72 2.49 17.39
N ARG A 94 2.54 2.03 17.82
CA ARG A 94 2.38 0.90 18.74
C ARG A 94 2.91 -0.42 18.16
N MET A 95 2.67 -0.67 16.88
CA MET A 95 3.24 -1.82 16.18
C MET A 95 4.78 -1.77 16.20
N GLY A 96 5.36 -0.59 16.01
CA GLY A 96 6.80 -0.35 16.15
C GLY A 96 7.35 -0.60 17.57
N GLU A 97 6.51 -0.52 18.61
CA GLU A 97 6.82 -0.89 19.99
C GLU A 97 6.56 -2.37 20.31
N GLY A 98 6.15 -3.17 19.31
CA GLY A 98 5.88 -4.60 19.47
C GLY A 98 4.53 -4.92 20.13
N LYS A 99 3.55 -4.01 20.07
CA LYS A 99 2.19 -4.29 20.54
C LYS A 99 1.46 -5.19 19.53
N ALA A 100 1.11 -6.40 19.94
CA ALA A 100 0.63 -7.46 19.05
C ALA A 100 -0.71 -7.14 18.36
N ASP A 101 -1.61 -6.45 19.06
CA ASP A 101 -2.94 -6.05 18.58
C ASP A 101 -2.87 -4.97 17.48
N ALA A 102 -1.89 -4.07 17.56
CA ALA A 102 -1.83 -2.88 16.73
C ALA A 102 -1.70 -3.19 15.23
N GLY A 103 -1.04 -4.28 14.87
CA GLY A 103 -0.90 -4.69 13.47
C GLY A 103 -2.23 -5.05 12.80
N GLU A 104 -3.07 -5.81 13.50
CA GLU A 104 -4.41 -6.19 13.01
C GLU A 104 -5.32 -4.96 12.91
N LEU A 105 -5.31 -4.09 13.92
CA LEU A 105 -6.09 -2.85 13.92
C LEU A 105 -5.71 -1.94 12.74
N LEU A 106 -4.41 -1.81 12.45
CA LEU A 106 -3.92 -1.03 11.31
C LEU A 106 -4.29 -1.67 9.96
N GLN A 107 -4.24 -3.00 9.85
CA GLN A 107 -4.67 -3.73 8.65
C GLN A 107 -6.16 -3.54 8.34
N ARG A 108 -7.02 -3.48 9.36
CA ARG A 108 -8.46 -3.18 9.17
C ARG A 108 -8.67 -1.80 8.52
N LEU A 109 -7.90 -0.79 8.93
CA LEU A 109 -7.94 0.54 8.29
C LEU A 109 -7.40 0.52 6.85
N GLY A 110 -6.49 -0.41 6.52
CA GLY A 110 -6.01 -0.61 5.15
C GLY A 110 -7.10 -1.03 4.16
N GLU A 111 -8.18 -1.63 4.64
CA GLU A 111 -9.35 -2.04 3.84
C GLU A 111 -10.43 -0.94 3.73
N ASP A 112 -10.19 0.25 4.28
CA ASP A 112 -11.15 1.35 4.21
C ASP A 112 -11.46 1.72 2.74
N ALA A 113 -12.74 1.94 2.41
CA ALA A 113 -13.18 2.26 1.05
C ALA A 113 -12.67 3.63 0.56
N ARG A 114 -12.37 4.55 1.48
CA ARG A 114 -11.96 5.92 1.20
C ARG A 114 -10.47 5.99 0.92
N LYS A 115 -10.14 6.58 -0.23
CA LYS A 115 -8.74 6.70 -0.68
C LYS A 115 -7.87 7.45 0.32
N GLN A 116 -8.36 8.55 0.89
CA GLN A 116 -7.55 9.38 1.78
C GLN A 116 -7.16 8.63 3.05
N VAL A 117 -8.06 7.84 3.64
CA VAL A 117 -7.75 6.97 4.78
C VAL A 117 -6.63 5.99 4.42
N ARG A 118 -6.75 5.29 3.28
CA ARG A 118 -5.70 4.37 2.80
C ARG A 118 -4.36 5.07 2.52
N ASP A 119 -4.38 6.30 1.99
CA ASP A 119 -3.16 7.10 1.82
C ASP A 119 -2.49 7.39 3.18
N GLY A 120 -3.29 7.68 4.21
CA GLY A 120 -2.82 7.84 5.60
C GLY A 120 -2.24 6.55 6.19
N VAL A 121 -2.86 5.40 5.93
CA VAL A 121 -2.31 4.09 6.34
C VAL A 121 -0.98 3.82 5.64
N ALA A 122 -0.87 4.10 4.33
CA ALA A 122 0.39 3.96 3.61
C ALA A 122 1.48 4.88 4.18
N ASP A 123 1.15 6.12 4.56
CA ASP A 123 2.10 7.03 5.23
C ASP A 123 2.52 6.52 6.62
N ALA A 124 1.57 5.98 7.38
CA ALA A 124 1.86 5.36 8.68
C ALA A 124 2.80 4.15 8.55
N LEU A 125 2.60 3.31 7.55
CA LEU A 125 3.52 2.21 7.22
C LEU A 125 4.90 2.70 6.78
N ARG A 126 4.99 3.80 6.00
CA ARG A 126 6.30 4.41 5.68
C ARG A 126 7.04 4.87 6.93
N ALA A 127 6.33 5.47 7.88
CA ALA A 127 6.92 5.87 9.15
C ALA A 127 7.43 4.65 9.95
N LEU A 128 6.67 3.55 9.97
CA LEU A 128 7.09 2.29 10.59
C LEU A 128 8.32 1.69 9.89
N LEU A 129 8.33 1.64 8.55
CA LEU A 129 9.45 1.18 7.74
C LEU A 129 10.71 2.03 7.97
N GLY A 130 10.56 3.35 8.05
CA GLY A 130 11.68 4.25 8.39
C GLY A 130 12.23 4.02 9.79
N ALA A 131 11.39 3.64 10.76
CA ALA A 131 11.80 3.42 12.14
C ALA A 131 12.40 2.01 12.38
N ARG A 132 11.92 0.99 11.68
CA ARG A 132 12.27 -0.43 11.93
C ARG A 132 13.05 -1.09 10.79
N GLY A 133 13.16 -0.44 9.64
CA GLY A 133 13.92 -0.94 8.49
C GLY A 133 13.43 -2.30 8.00
N GLU A 134 14.37 -3.22 7.81
CA GLU A 134 14.13 -4.57 7.28
C GLU A 134 13.13 -5.38 8.13
N ASP A 135 13.14 -5.22 9.45
CA ASP A 135 12.19 -5.91 10.34
C ASP A 135 10.74 -5.58 9.98
N ALA A 136 10.45 -4.32 9.64
CA ALA A 136 9.11 -3.93 9.24
C ALA A 136 8.70 -4.53 7.89
N VAL A 137 9.63 -4.74 6.95
CA VAL A 137 9.32 -5.40 5.67
C VAL A 137 8.79 -6.81 5.89
N ARG A 138 9.38 -7.57 6.83
CA ARG A 138 8.88 -8.90 7.21
C ARG A 138 7.47 -8.87 7.78
N THR A 139 7.15 -7.86 8.61
CA THR A 139 5.80 -7.73 9.17
C THR A 139 4.72 -7.44 8.12
N LEU A 140 5.11 -6.95 6.93
CA LEU A 140 4.17 -6.72 5.83
C LEU A 140 3.70 -8.01 5.15
N GLN A 141 4.22 -9.18 5.50
CA GLN A 141 3.70 -10.46 5.00
C GLN A 141 2.21 -10.63 5.36
N ALA A 142 1.80 -10.21 6.56
CA ALA A 142 0.38 -10.28 6.95
C ALA A 142 -0.54 -9.34 6.13
N TRP A 143 0.03 -8.41 5.36
CA TRP A 143 -0.73 -7.45 4.56
C TRP A 143 -1.03 -7.96 3.15
N THR A 144 -0.45 -9.08 2.73
CA THR A 144 -0.61 -9.61 1.37
C THR A 144 -1.75 -10.62 1.23
N ASP A 145 -2.62 -10.72 2.23
CA ASP A 145 -3.81 -11.60 2.22
C ASP A 145 -5.09 -10.87 1.73
N GLY A 146 -5.11 -9.53 1.83
CA GLY A 146 -6.20 -8.66 1.37
C GLY A 146 -5.79 -7.79 0.18
N TYR A 147 -6.68 -7.57 -0.79
CA TYR A 147 -6.31 -6.83 -2.00
C TYR A 147 -5.98 -5.35 -1.74
N LEU A 148 -6.74 -4.66 -0.86
CA LEU A 148 -6.44 -3.26 -0.53
C LEU A 148 -5.25 -3.18 0.42
N GLN A 149 -5.17 -4.08 1.41
CA GLN A 149 -3.99 -4.21 2.27
C GLN A 149 -2.70 -4.40 1.47
N ALA A 150 -2.68 -5.32 0.50
CA ALA A 150 -1.52 -5.57 -0.34
C ALA A 150 -1.14 -4.32 -1.14
N HIS A 151 -2.12 -3.64 -1.73
CA HIS A 151 -1.88 -2.39 -2.45
C HIS A 151 -1.29 -1.29 -1.54
N VAL A 152 -1.80 -1.15 -0.32
CA VAL A 152 -1.32 -0.18 0.67
C VAL A 152 0.10 -0.50 1.12
N ALA A 153 0.40 -1.77 1.42
CA ALA A 153 1.73 -2.22 1.81
C ALA A 153 2.77 -1.98 0.71
N LEU A 154 2.47 -2.36 -0.54
CA LEU A 154 3.36 -2.10 -1.67
C LEU A 154 3.51 -0.60 -1.95
N SER A 155 2.46 0.21 -1.75
CA SER A 155 2.52 1.66 -1.90
C SER A 155 3.35 2.35 -0.82
N ALA A 156 3.42 1.77 0.37
CA ALA A 156 4.31 2.22 1.43
C ALA A 156 5.77 1.85 1.13
N LEU A 157 6.02 0.61 0.70
CA LEU A 157 7.35 0.13 0.30
C LEU A 157 7.90 0.88 -0.91
N ALA A 158 7.08 1.22 -1.89
CA ALA A 158 7.49 1.91 -3.11
C ALA A 158 7.76 3.41 -2.93
N ASP A 159 8.07 3.84 -1.71
CA ASP A 159 8.55 5.19 -1.44
C ASP A 159 10.07 5.28 -1.63
N ARG A 160 10.54 6.33 -2.32
CA ARG A 160 11.97 6.47 -2.65
C ARG A 160 12.83 6.66 -1.41
N GLU A 161 12.35 7.37 -0.40
CA GLU A 161 13.11 7.55 0.84
C GLU A 161 13.16 6.22 1.60
N VAL A 162 12.06 5.48 1.70
CA VAL A 162 12.06 4.14 2.30
C VAL A 162 13.05 3.21 1.59
N LEU A 163 12.97 3.09 0.27
CA LEU A 163 13.85 2.22 -0.53
C LEU A 163 15.34 2.61 -0.39
N ALA A 164 15.64 3.90 -0.27
CA ALA A 164 17.02 4.38 -0.09
C ALA A 164 17.61 4.00 1.27
N HIS A 165 16.78 3.90 2.32
CA HIS A 165 17.23 3.55 3.67
C HIS A 165 17.29 2.04 3.92
N LEU A 166 16.57 1.23 3.15
CA LEU A 166 16.64 -0.22 3.28
C LEU A 166 18.01 -0.75 2.82
N PRO A 167 18.61 -1.70 3.57
CA PRO A 167 19.86 -2.34 3.16
C PRO A 167 19.62 -3.18 1.89
N SER A 168 20.68 -3.43 1.11
CA SER A 168 20.55 -4.28 -0.09
C SER A 168 20.10 -5.71 0.24
N SER A 169 20.37 -6.22 1.45
CA SER A 169 19.85 -7.51 1.94
C SER A 169 18.33 -7.59 1.97
N ALA A 170 17.63 -6.46 2.12
CA ALA A 170 16.18 -6.41 2.17
C ALA A 170 15.52 -6.70 0.81
N GLY A 171 16.29 -6.74 -0.29
CA GLY A 171 15.75 -6.94 -1.65
C GLY A 171 14.94 -8.23 -1.78
N GLN A 172 15.38 -9.33 -1.16
CA GLN A 172 14.66 -10.61 -1.17
C GLN A 172 13.30 -10.50 -0.48
N GLU A 173 13.22 -9.84 0.68
CA GLU A 173 11.97 -9.65 1.41
C GLU A 173 11.02 -8.72 0.67
N VAL A 174 11.53 -7.66 0.04
CA VAL A 174 10.71 -6.75 -0.81
C VAL A 174 10.13 -7.50 -2.00
N VAL A 175 10.95 -8.31 -2.68
CA VAL A 175 10.48 -9.16 -3.80
C VAL A 175 9.50 -10.22 -3.31
N ALA A 176 9.66 -10.78 -2.12
CA ALA A 176 8.70 -11.73 -1.54
C ALA A 176 7.32 -11.09 -1.33
N ARG A 177 7.24 -9.87 -0.76
CA ARG A 177 5.97 -9.14 -0.59
C ARG A 177 5.32 -8.81 -1.94
N LEU A 178 6.13 -8.46 -2.95
CA LEU A 178 5.66 -8.23 -4.31
C LEU A 178 5.09 -9.53 -4.93
N ASP A 179 5.80 -10.65 -4.77
CA ASP A 179 5.37 -11.95 -5.31
C ASP A 179 4.04 -12.39 -4.69
N GLU A 180 3.91 -12.32 -3.37
CA GLU A 180 2.68 -12.63 -2.64
C GLU A 180 1.49 -11.78 -3.15
N ALA A 181 1.68 -10.47 -3.30
CA ALA A 181 0.66 -9.57 -3.82
C ALA A 181 0.32 -9.83 -5.29
N PHE A 182 1.31 -10.19 -6.12
CA PHE A 182 1.09 -10.57 -7.51
C PHE A 182 0.29 -11.87 -7.61
N GLU A 183 0.67 -12.90 -6.84
CA GLU A 183 -0.03 -14.18 -6.77
C GLU A 183 -1.48 -14.01 -6.26
N LEU A 184 -1.69 -13.15 -5.26
CA LEU A 184 -3.03 -12.78 -4.78
C LEU A 184 -3.88 -12.22 -5.94
N ALA A 185 -3.33 -11.27 -6.71
CA ALA A 185 -4.03 -10.67 -7.84
C ALA A 185 -4.25 -11.67 -8.99
N ASP A 186 -3.30 -12.55 -9.26
CA ASP A 186 -3.32 -13.53 -10.36
C ASP A 186 -4.32 -14.66 -10.09
N LYS A 187 -4.41 -15.13 -8.84
CA LYS A 187 -5.34 -16.19 -8.42
C LYS A 187 -6.73 -15.66 -8.06
N SER A 188 -6.97 -14.35 -8.18
CA SER A 188 -8.26 -13.75 -7.84
C SER A 188 -9.41 -14.37 -8.66
N PRO A 189 -10.53 -14.79 -8.04
CA PRO A 189 -11.64 -15.37 -8.78
C PRO A 189 -12.27 -14.33 -9.71
N ARG A 190 -12.91 -14.75 -10.80
CA ARG A 190 -13.57 -13.81 -11.75
C ARG A 190 -14.54 -12.85 -11.07
N ALA A 191 -15.26 -13.32 -10.05
CA ALA A 191 -16.18 -12.47 -9.28
C ALA A 191 -15.48 -11.33 -8.53
N ALA A 192 -14.18 -11.46 -8.24
CA ALA A 192 -13.36 -10.45 -7.58
C ALA A 192 -12.87 -9.35 -8.53
N GLU A 193 -12.94 -9.54 -9.86
CA GLU A 193 -12.44 -8.55 -10.84
C GLU A 193 -13.15 -7.19 -10.76
N ARG A 194 -14.41 -7.18 -10.30
CA ARG A 194 -15.17 -5.94 -10.04
C ARG A 194 -14.85 -5.28 -8.71
N LEU A 195 -14.15 -5.98 -7.80
CA LEU A 195 -13.82 -5.43 -6.49
C LEU A 195 -12.82 -4.28 -6.66
N GLN A 196 -13.03 -3.25 -5.85
CA GLN A 196 -12.14 -2.09 -5.83
C GLN A 196 -10.69 -2.47 -5.50
N GLY A 197 -10.49 -3.42 -4.59
CA GLY A 197 -9.17 -3.86 -4.17
C GLY A 197 -8.35 -4.48 -5.29
N VAL A 198 -8.92 -5.44 -6.04
CA VAL A 198 -8.21 -6.10 -7.16
C VAL A 198 -7.78 -5.08 -8.21
N ARG A 199 -8.68 -4.12 -8.54
CA ARG A 199 -8.37 -3.06 -9.51
C ARG A 199 -7.23 -2.17 -9.03
N GLN A 200 -7.29 -1.66 -7.80
CA GLN A 200 -6.23 -0.82 -7.25
C GLN A 200 -4.89 -1.53 -7.14
N LEU A 201 -4.90 -2.81 -6.72
CA LEU A 201 -3.69 -3.61 -6.63
C LEU A 201 -3.03 -3.73 -8.02
N ARG A 202 -3.78 -4.12 -9.04
CA ARG A 202 -3.26 -4.25 -10.41
C ARG A 202 -2.84 -2.92 -11.03
N GLU A 203 -3.60 -1.85 -10.82
CA GLU A 203 -3.28 -0.51 -11.36
C GLU A 203 -2.02 0.10 -10.70
N GLY A 204 -1.78 -0.18 -9.41
CA GLY A 204 -0.63 0.35 -8.67
C GLY A 204 0.67 -0.41 -8.92
N MET A 205 0.58 -1.74 -9.09
CA MET A 205 1.71 -2.65 -9.12
C MET A 205 2.78 -2.34 -10.19
N PRO A 206 2.43 -1.98 -11.44
CA PRO A 206 3.42 -1.64 -12.46
C PRO A 206 4.42 -0.56 -12.03
N LYS A 207 3.92 0.51 -11.40
CA LYS A 207 4.77 1.60 -10.89
C LYS A 207 5.61 1.13 -9.70
N GLN A 208 5.03 0.34 -8.81
CA GLN A 208 5.72 -0.20 -7.63
C GLN A 208 6.88 -1.11 -8.06
N ILE A 209 6.66 -2.01 -9.02
CA ILE A 209 7.71 -2.87 -9.63
C ILE A 209 8.85 -2.03 -10.20
N GLY A 210 8.54 -0.98 -10.96
CA GLY A 210 9.57 -0.10 -11.53
C GLY A 210 10.45 0.55 -10.47
N LEU A 211 9.85 1.01 -9.37
CA LEU A 211 10.58 1.61 -8.24
C LEU A 211 11.42 0.56 -7.49
N PHE A 212 10.89 -0.64 -7.25
CA PHE A 212 11.66 -1.73 -6.64
C PHE A 212 12.84 -2.13 -7.51
N ALA A 213 12.65 -2.30 -8.82
CA ALA A 213 13.72 -2.62 -9.74
C ALA A 213 14.83 -1.57 -9.75
N SER A 214 14.49 -0.29 -9.58
CA SER A 214 15.50 0.80 -9.52
C SER A 214 16.45 0.67 -8.32
N ARG A 215 16.04 -0.06 -7.28
CA ARG A 215 16.79 -0.23 -6.03
C ARG A 215 17.34 -1.65 -5.82
N PHE A 216 16.58 -2.66 -6.21
CA PHE A 216 16.82 -4.08 -5.95
C PHE A 216 16.83 -4.86 -7.26
N PRO A 217 18.02 -5.22 -7.80
CA PRO A 217 18.15 -5.94 -9.06
C PRO A 217 17.40 -7.27 -9.12
N GLU A 218 17.16 -7.92 -7.98
CA GLU A 218 16.39 -9.14 -7.83
C GLU A 218 14.97 -9.00 -8.41
N THR A 219 14.42 -7.79 -8.39
CA THR A 219 13.11 -7.47 -8.98
C THR A 219 13.10 -7.71 -10.50
N LEU A 220 14.21 -7.46 -11.20
CA LEU A 220 14.31 -7.71 -12.65
C LEU A 220 14.29 -9.20 -12.94
N THR A 221 15.02 -9.99 -12.14
CA THR A 221 15.01 -11.46 -12.25
C THR A 221 13.62 -12.02 -11.99
N TRP A 222 12.94 -11.50 -10.95
CA TRP A 222 11.54 -11.86 -10.68
C TRP A 222 10.61 -11.49 -11.84
N LEU A 223 10.74 -10.28 -12.40
CA LEU A 223 9.89 -9.80 -13.49
C LEU A 223 10.08 -10.64 -14.76
N GLU A 224 11.33 -11.02 -15.08
CA GLU A 224 11.63 -11.94 -16.18
C GLU A 224 10.97 -13.31 -15.98
N GLN A 225 11.06 -13.88 -14.77
CA GLN A 225 10.41 -15.16 -14.45
C GLN A 225 8.89 -15.06 -14.64
N LYS A 226 8.25 -14.00 -14.12
CA LYS A 226 6.81 -13.80 -14.32
C LYS A 226 6.45 -13.63 -15.80
N ALA A 227 7.23 -12.88 -16.56
CA ALA A 227 7.01 -12.70 -17.99
C ALA A 227 7.05 -14.02 -18.79
N GLN A 228 7.79 -15.03 -18.32
CA GLN A 228 7.86 -16.35 -18.95
C GLN A 228 6.64 -17.22 -18.65
N ILE A 229 6.10 -17.16 -17.43
CA ILE A 229 5.10 -18.14 -16.95
C ILE A 229 3.67 -17.61 -16.90
N VAL A 230 3.46 -16.30 -16.92
CA VAL A 230 2.14 -15.71 -16.69
C VAL A 230 1.21 -15.88 -17.90
N GLU A 231 0.11 -16.60 -17.68
CA GLU A 231 -0.88 -16.90 -18.72
C GLU A 231 -2.10 -15.98 -18.67
N ARG A 232 -2.52 -15.59 -17.45
CA ARG A 232 -3.75 -14.83 -17.25
C ARG A 232 -3.66 -13.44 -17.90
N PRO A 233 -4.62 -13.04 -18.75
CA PRO A 233 -4.56 -11.76 -19.48
C PRO A 233 -4.37 -10.54 -18.57
N GLU A 234 -5.09 -10.47 -17.46
CA GLU A 234 -5.01 -9.32 -16.55
C GLU A 234 -3.65 -9.23 -15.85
N SER A 235 -3.04 -10.36 -15.51
CA SER A 235 -1.70 -10.41 -14.89
C SER A 235 -0.60 -10.17 -15.92
N ARG A 236 -0.78 -10.64 -17.16
CA ARG A 236 0.08 -10.29 -18.29
C ARG A 236 0.08 -8.78 -18.56
N GLN A 237 -1.08 -8.13 -18.44
CA GLN A 237 -1.17 -6.67 -18.55
C GLN A 237 -0.34 -5.97 -17.45
N VAL A 238 -0.41 -6.44 -16.20
CA VAL A 238 0.43 -5.88 -15.11
C VAL A 238 1.92 -6.01 -15.43
N VAL A 239 2.36 -7.16 -15.95
CA VAL A 239 3.77 -7.37 -16.34
C VAL A 239 4.17 -6.47 -17.51
N ASP A 240 3.32 -6.34 -18.53
CA ASP A 240 3.57 -5.46 -19.69
C ASP A 240 3.68 -3.98 -19.29
N GLU A 241 2.76 -3.52 -18.43
CA GLU A 241 2.78 -2.17 -17.89
C GLU A 241 3.99 -1.94 -16.98
N ALA A 242 4.43 -2.96 -16.23
CA ALA A 242 5.64 -2.88 -15.39
C ALA A 242 6.90 -2.74 -16.25
N ILE A 243 7.02 -3.53 -17.32
CA ILE A 243 8.11 -3.40 -18.31
C ILE A 243 8.11 -2.00 -18.94
N THR A 244 6.92 -1.47 -19.24
CA THR A 244 6.77 -0.09 -19.73
C THR A 244 7.18 0.94 -18.68
N ALA A 245 6.86 0.72 -17.40
CA ALA A 245 7.23 1.60 -16.31
C ALA A 245 8.75 1.67 -16.09
N LEU A 246 9.50 0.58 -16.35
CA LEU A 246 10.97 0.58 -16.30
C LEU A 246 11.58 1.64 -17.23
N ARG A 247 10.97 1.90 -18.40
CA ARG A 247 11.45 2.97 -19.31
C ARG A 247 11.46 4.34 -18.65
N ARG A 248 10.57 4.59 -17.70
CA ARG A 248 10.45 5.88 -16.98
C ARG A 248 11.50 6.01 -15.86
N GLU A 249 12.00 4.90 -15.34
CA GLU A 249 13.01 4.85 -14.28
C GLU A 249 14.45 4.83 -14.84
N THR A 250 14.63 5.23 -16.11
CA THR A 250 15.95 5.37 -16.77
C THR A 250 16.68 4.05 -17.02
N PHE A 251 15.95 2.93 -17.11
CA PHE A 251 16.56 1.63 -17.44
C PHE A 251 17.08 1.59 -18.89
N PRO A 252 18.16 0.83 -19.16
CA PRO A 252 18.66 0.63 -20.51
C PRO A 252 17.59 0.06 -21.45
N GLN A 253 17.40 0.70 -22.61
CA GLN A 253 16.37 0.29 -23.58
C GLN A 253 16.51 -1.18 -24.01
N ALA A 254 17.75 -1.66 -24.16
CA ALA A 254 18.03 -3.05 -24.51
C ALA A 254 17.48 -4.05 -23.49
N GLU A 255 17.53 -3.73 -22.20
CA GLU A 255 17.02 -4.60 -21.13
C GLU A 255 15.49 -4.62 -21.12
N VAL A 256 14.87 -3.45 -21.34
CA VAL A 256 13.41 -3.36 -21.48
C VAL A 256 12.92 -4.14 -22.69
N ASP A 257 13.58 -4.00 -23.84
CA ASP A 257 13.21 -4.72 -25.07
C ASP A 257 13.41 -6.23 -24.94
N ARG A 258 14.43 -6.66 -24.19
CA ARG A 258 14.66 -8.06 -23.83
C ARG A 258 13.47 -8.62 -23.03
N LEU A 259 13.05 -7.94 -21.96
CA LEU A 259 11.90 -8.35 -21.14
C LEU A 259 10.59 -8.35 -21.94
N ALA A 260 10.36 -7.33 -22.77
CA ALA A 260 9.19 -7.25 -23.64
C ALA A 260 9.14 -8.44 -24.62
N LYS A 261 10.30 -8.82 -25.19
CA LYS A 261 10.41 -9.99 -26.06
C LYS A 261 10.11 -11.30 -25.31
N VAL A 262 10.58 -11.43 -24.06
CA VAL A 262 10.26 -12.59 -23.20
C VAL A 262 8.75 -12.70 -23.01
N LEU A 263 8.08 -11.61 -22.62
CA LEU A 263 6.62 -11.61 -22.44
C LEU A 263 5.88 -11.92 -23.75
N ALA A 264 6.31 -11.35 -24.88
CA ALA A 264 5.70 -11.64 -26.18
C ALA A 264 5.85 -13.11 -26.58
N SER A 265 6.99 -13.74 -26.28
CA SER A 265 7.25 -15.14 -26.60
C SER A 265 6.44 -16.14 -25.77
N SER A 266 5.98 -15.73 -24.58
CA SER A 266 5.09 -16.54 -23.73
C SER A 266 3.61 -16.39 -24.08
N ALA A 267 3.26 -15.55 -25.08
CA ALA A 267 1.88 -15.34 -25.46
C ALA A 267 1.26 -16.64 -26.02
N PRO A 268 -0.02 -16.94 -25.68
CA PRO A 268 -0.74 -18.05 -26.31
C PRO A 268 -0.76 -17.86 -27.84
N PRO A 269 -0.66 -18.94 -28.63
CA PRO A 269 -0.71 -18.84 -30.08
C PRO A 269 -2.01 -18.17 -30.54
N GLU A 270 -1.92 -17.30 -31.55
CA GLU A 270 -3.08 -16.59 -32.09
C GLU A 270 -4.18 -17.58 -32.49
N ARG A 271 -5.40 -17.33 -32.00
CA ARG A 271 -6.56 -18.12 -32.40
C ARG A 271 -6.88 -17.80 -33.86
N TYR A 272 -6.49 -18.69 -34.77
CA TYR A 272 -6.87 -18.60 -36.19
C TYR A 272 -8.39 -18.52 -36.33
N ALA A 273 -8.93 -17.33 -36.61
CA ALA A 273 -10.36 -17.09 -36.80
C ALA A 273 -10.94 -17.91 -37.97
N ALA A 274 -10.10 -18.29 -38.94
CA ALA A 274 -10.47 -19.17 -40.06
C ALA A 274 -10.67 -20.64 -39.65
N ARG A 275 -10.19 -21.06 -38.47
CA ARG A 275 -10.42 -22.40 -37.92
C ARG A 275 -11.72 -22.39 -37.11
N ILE A 276 -12.84 -22.13 -37.78
CA ILE A 276 -14.17 -22.40 -37.23
C ILE A 276 -14.24 -23.92 -37.05
N VAL A 277 -14.17 -24.41 -35.80
CA VAL A 277 -14.59 -25.77 -35.48
C VAL A 277 -16.11 -25.81 -35.65
N GLN A 278 -16.58 -26.18 -36.85
CA GLN A 278 -17.98 -26.52 -37.04
C GLN A 278 -18.32 -27.68 -36.10
N GLY A 279 -19.12 -27.43 -35.05
CA GLY A 279 -19.56 -28.56 -34.21
C GLY A 279 -20.18 -28.29 -32.85
N THR A 280 -20.14 -27.07 -32.29
CA THR A 280 -20.55 -26.90 -30.87
C THR A 280 -21.70 -25.92 -30.67
N ARG A 281 -22.79 -26.08 -31.44
CA ARG A 281 -24.11 -25.54 -31.11
C ARG A 281 -25.21 -26.58 -31.33
N LYS A 282 -25.21 -27.66 -30.54
CA LYS A 282 -26.48 -28.32 -30.19
C LYS A 282 -27.09 -27.55 -29.02
N ARG A 283 -27.73 -26.41 -29.34
CA ARG A 283 -28.62 -25.71 -28.41
C ARG A 283 -29.81 -26.65 -28.20
N SER A 284 -29.91 -27.21 -26.99
CA SER A 284 -31.00 -28.09 -26.56
C SER A 284 -32.35 -27.41 -26.83
N LYS A 285 -33.04 -27.88 -27.88
CA LYS A 285 -34.49 -27.72 -27.99
C LYS A 285 -35.13 -28.61 -26.93
N GLY A 286 -35.97 -28.02 -26.10
CA GLY A 286 -37.03 -28.74 -25.39
C GLY A 286 -36.87 -28.85 -23.89
N ARG A 287 -37.62 -28.02 -23.17
CA ARG A 287 -38.65 -28.53 -22.27
C ARG A 287 -39.79 -27.52 -22.22
N ARG A 288 -40.97 -27.98 -22.67
CA ARG A 288 -42.27 -27.44 -22.31
C ARG A 288 -42.56 -27.82 -20.87
#